data_AF-A0A3D4P642-F1
#
_entry.id   AF-A0A3D4P642-F1
#
_cell.length_a   1.000
_cell.length_b   1.000
_cell.length_c   1.000
_cell.angle_alpha   90.00
_cell.angle_beta   90.00
_cell.angle_gamma   90.00
#
_symmetry.space_group_name_H-M   'P 1'
#
loop_
_entity.id
_entity.type
_entity.pdbx_description
1 polymer ?
#
loop_
_entity_poly.entity_id
_entity_poly.type
_entity_poly.pdbx_seq_one_letter_code
_entity_poly.pdbx_strand_id
1 'polypeptide(L)'
;MKFQIFLAYIFLLPGIDLASVFAVEKPDSHSRPNFIILLADDLGYGELGCQGNPQIPTPHIDSIAQEGVRFTNGYVSASYCSPSRAGLMTGRYQSRFGYETNPVGAVNEDPNVGLPRMEVTLADRLKAAGYRTSLVGKWHLGGTAYYHPQRRGFEEFFGFLHEGHYFVPPPYDDVTTMLRVKKLPNGTSGRAKFGNRVFSTHMNHAEPAYDTNNPILRSSQPVVENEYLTDAFTREACEFIERSKEQPFFLYVAYNAVHSPLQATDTSMQKFASIEDVHRRIFAGMLSNLDESVGQILRKIEEENLAENTVVVFLSDNGGPTKELTSSNLPLRGFKGDMYEGGIRVPFLMQWPGVTARGEEYAAPVISLDLVPTFVRAAGLEINDRETDGVDLRPYLTKEKSGDPHNVLFWRQKQRAALRMGDWKIVNHSLNDNKSQWELFDLANDISETKDLAEENPDDLNKALQYWKTLAGKMP
;
A
#
# COMPACT_ATOMS: atom_id res chain seq x y z
N MET A 1 -35.62 -24.75 -50.23
CA MET A 1 -35.88 -26.12 -49.74
C MET A 1 -35.17 -27.12 -50.64
N LYS A 2 -33.90 -27.42 -50.35
CA LYS A 2 -33.09 -28.52 -50.92
C LYS A 2 -31.81 -28.60 -50.09
N PHE A 3 -31.62 -29.69 -49.34
CA PHE A 3 -30.31 -30.09 -48.83
C PHE A 3 -30.20 -31.60 -49.01
N GLN A 4 -29.28 -32.01 -49.88
CA GLN A 4 -28.86 -33.39 -50.07
C GLN A 4 -27.96 -33.79 -48.91
N ILE A 5 -28.23 -34.96 -48.32
CA ILE A 5 -27.39 -35.59 -47.31
C ILE A 5 -26.28 -36.34 -48.05
N PHE A 6 -25.03 -35.92 -47.86
CA PHE A 6 -23.84 -36.70 -48.21
C PHE A 6 -23.48 -37.60 -47.03
N LEU A 7 -23.57 -38.92 -47.20
CA LEU A 7 -22.94 -39.90 -46.32
C LEU A 7 -21.45 -40.00 -46.71
N ALA A 8 -20.56 -39.48 -45.87
CA ALA A 8 -19.13 -39.75 -45.96
C ALA A 8 -18.78 -40.94 -45.06
N TYR A 9 -18.27 -42.00 -45.67
CA TYR A 9 -17.70 -43.17 -44.98
C TYR A 9 -16.39 -42.76 -44.30
N ILE A 10 -16.32 -42.91 -42.96
CA ILE A 10 -15.08 -42.79 -42.20
C ILE A 10 -14.41 -44.17 -42.20
N PHE A 11 -13.26 -44.29 -42.86
CA PHE A 11 -12.35 -45.43 -42.72
C PHE A 11 -11.65 -45.32 -41.35
N LEU A 12 -11.92 -46.28 -40.47
CA LEU A 12 -11.21 -46.48 -39.20
C LEU A 12 -9.82 -47.08 -39.48
N LEU A 13 -8.77 -46.28 -39.32
CA LEU A 13 -7.41 -46.79 -39.11
C LEU A 13 -7.28 -47.25 -37.64
N PRO A 14 -6.78 -48.46 -37.37
CA PRO A 14 -6.55 -48.92 -36.01
C PRO A 14 -5.23 -48.31 -35.49
N GLY A 15 -5.28 -47.55 -34.38
CA GLY A 15 -4.08 -47.20 -33.63
C GLY A 15 -3.87 -45.73 -33.25
N ILE A 16 -4.91 -44.90 -33.18
CA ILE A 16 -4.81 -43.59 -32.52
C ILE A 16 -5.51 -43.69 -31.17
N ASP A 17 -4.71 -43.71 -30.12
CA ASP A 17 -5.18 -43.62 -28.74
C ASP A 17 -5.78 -42.23 -28.51
N LEU A 18 -7.11 -42.14 -28.60
CA LEU A 18 -7.87 -40.88 -28.47
C LEU A 18 -7.74 -40.24 -27.08
N ALA A 19 -7.05 -40.88 -26.13
CA ALA A 19 -6.76 -40.33 -24.81
C ALA A 19 -5.64 -39.25 -24.81
N SER A 20 -4.90 -39.09 -25.91
CA SER A 20 -3.75 -38.16 -25.98
C SER A 20 -4.02 -36.80 -26.66
N VAL A 21 -5.24 -36.54 -27.14
CA VAL A 21 -5.54 -35.33 -27.96
C VAL A 21 -6.19 -34.18 -27.16
N PHE A 22 -6.43 -34.34 -25.85
CA PHE A 22 -6.93 -33.25 -24.99
C PHE A 22 -6.19 -33.14 -23.65
N ALA A 23 -4.86 -33.31 -23.67
CA ALA A 23 -4.06 -32.68 -22.63
C ALA A 23 -4.08 -31.17 -22.93
N VAL A 24 -4.98 -30.44 -22.29
CA VAL A 24 -4.80 -28.99 -22.13
C VAL A 24 -3.50 -28.86 -21.34
N GLU A 25 -2.40 -28.53 -22.03
CA GLU A 25 -1.17 -28.14 -21.35
C GLU A 25 -1.56 -27.05 -20.36
N LYS A 26 -1.39 -27.34 -19.05
CA LYS A 26 -1.41 -26.27 -18.06
C LYS A 26 -0.38 -25.25 -18.53
N PRO A 27 -0.73 -23.95 -18.64
CA PRO A 27 0.27 -22.95 -18.96
C PRO A 27 1.45 -23.16 -18.03
N ASP A 28 2.64 -23.23 -18.64
CA ASP A 28 3.89 -23.49 -17.94
C ASP A 28 3.92 -22.63 -16.68
N SER A 29 4.07 -23.23 -15.49
CA SER A 29 4.05 -22.49 -14.22
C SER A 29 5.14 -21.41 -14.17
N HIS A 30 6.13 -21.50 -15.04
CA HIS A 30 7.17 -20.49 -15.28
C HIS A 30 6.74 -19.28 -16.12
N SER A 31 5.55 -19.27 -16.72
CA SER A 31 5.05 -18.15 -17.55
C SER A 31 4.30 -17.07 -16.77
N ARG A 32 3.81 -17.39 -15.57
CA ARG A 32 3.04 -16.47 -14.73
C ARG A 32 3.91 -16.01 -13.56
N PRO A 33 4.09 -14.70 -13.35
CA PRO A 33 4.95 -14.21 -12.29
C PRO A 33 4.29 -14.35 -10.92
N ASN A 34 5.13 -14.44 -9.88
CA ASN A 34 4.73 -14.19 -8.51
C ASN A 34 4.54 -12.68 -8.29
N PHE A 35 3.70 -12.32 -7.34
CA PHE A 35 3.45 -10.93 -6.98
C PHE A 35 3.69 -10.72 -5.49
N ILE A 36 4.51 -9.73 -5.15
CA ILE A 36 4.75 -9.32 -3.77
C ILE A 36 4.51 -7.82 -3.64
N ILE A 37 3.61 -7.45 -2.74
CA ILE A 37 3.43 -6.06 -2.32
C ILE A 37 3.97 -5.92 -0.89
N LEU A 38 4.98 -5.08 -0.74
CA LEU A 38 5.57 -4.66 0.52
C LEU A 38 5.01 -3.27 0.85
N LEU A 39 4.05 -3.21 1.77
CA LEU A 39 3.36 -1.98 2.14
C LEU A 39 3.82 -1.51 3.51
N ALA A 40 4.46 -0.35 3.55
CA ALA A 40 4.74 0.38 4.78
C ALA A 40 3.50 1.17 5.25
N ASP A 41 3.45 1.49 6.53
CA ASP A 41 2.39 2.27 7.16
C ASP A 41 2.98 3.58 7.67
N ASP A 42 2.41 4.72 7.26
CA ASP A 42 2.87 6.06 7.66
C ASP A 42 4.32 6.43 7.29
N LEU A 43 4.90 5.78 6.28
CA LEU A 43 6.26 6.11 5.82
C LEU A 43 6.25 7.44 5.05
N GLY A 44 7.04 8.40 5.52
CA GLY A 44 7.18 9.70 4.88
C GLY A 44 7.86 9.64 3.51
N TYR A 45 7.45 10.53 2.60
CA TYR A 45 7.98 10.55 1.23
C TYR A 45 9.51 10.71 1.18
N GLY A 46 10.06 11.57 2.03
CA GLY A 46 11.47 11.93 2.05
C GLY A 46 12.29 11.07 3.01
N GLU A 47 11.88 9.83 3.29
CA GLU A 47 12.55 8.98 4.28
C GLU A 47 13.58 8.01 3.71
N LEU A 48 13.42 7.59 2.46
CA LEU A 48 14.29 6.61 1.83
C LEU A 48 15.56 7.24 1.26
N GLY A 49 16.63 6.45 1.11
CA GLY A 49 17.87 6.90 0.49
C GLY A 49 17.64 7.26 -0.97
N CYS A 50 16.85 6.48 -1.70
CA CYS A 50 16.45 6.76 -3.09
C CYS A 50 15.51 7.98 -3.23
N GLN A 51 15.02 8.52 -2.11
CA GLN A 51 14.25 9.78 -2.05
C GLN A 51 15.10 10.95 -1.56
N GLY A 52 16.42 10.75 -1.38
CA GLY A 52 17.38 11.78 -1.02
C GLY A 52 17.63 11.95 0.48
N ASN A 53 17.20 11.00 1.34
CA ASN A 53 17.49 11.07 2.77
C ASN A 53 18.87 10.46 3.10
N PRO A 54 19.84 11.24 3.58
CA PRO A 54 21.15 10.72 3.97
C PRO A 54 21.21 10.23 5.43
N GLN A 55 20.19 10.51 6.25
CA GLN A 55 20.24 10.28 7.70
C GLN A 55 19.94 8.83 8.08
N ILE A 56 19.03 8.17 7.37
CA ILE A 56 18.59 6.79 7.66
C ILE A 56 18.82 5.95 6.40
N PRO A 57 19.93 5.19 6.33
CA PRO A 57 20.18 4.30 5.20
C PRO A 57 19.09 3.24 5.06
N THR A 58 18.61 3.04 3.84
CA THR A 58 17.62 2.02 3.48
C THR A 58 18.08 1.20 2.27
N PRO A 59 19.30 0.61 2.32
CA PRO A 59 19.92 -0.02 1.15
C PRO A 59 19.09 -1.14 0.51
N HIS A 60 18.29 -1.87 1.29
CA HIS A 60 17.50 -2.99 0.76
C HIS A 60 16.23 -2.49 0.07
N ILE A 61 15.53 -1.51 0.63
CA ILE A 61 14.40 -0.86 -0.04
C ILE A 61 14.90 -0.11 -1.28
N ASP A 62 16.01 0.63 -1.16
CA ASP A 62 16.63 1.34 -2.26
C ASP A 62 17.05 0.40 -3.40
N SER A 63 17.38 -0.87 -3.09
CA SER A 63 17.73 -1.85 -4.13
C SER A 63 16.56 -2.15 -5.07
N ILE A 64 15.30 -2.08 -4.61
CA ILE A 64 14.12 -2.26 -5.48
C ILE A 64 14.09 -1.16 -6.56
N ALA A 65 14.49 0.07 -6.21
CA ALA A 65 14.62 1.16 -7.16
C ALA A 65 15.82 0.98 -8.11
N GLN A 66 16.96 0.51 -7.59
CA GLN A 66 18.18 0.32 -8.38
C GLN A 66 18.05 -0.84 -9.38
N GLU A 67 17.35 -1.89 -9.00
CA GLU A 67 17.13 -3.09 -9.82
C GLU A 67 15.86 -3.00 -10.68
N GLY A 68 15.05 -1.96 -10.47
CA GLY A 68 13.80 -1.71 -11.18
C GLY A 68 13.57 -0.23 -11.41
N VAL A 69 12.34 0.24 -11.15
CA VAL A 69 11.90 1.60 -11.40
C VAL A 69 11.48 2.31 -10.10
N ARG A 70 11.84 3.59 -10.00
CA ARG A 70 11.35 4.53 -8.99
C ARG A 70 10.31 5.47 -9.61
N PHE A 71 9.08 5.40 -9.15
CA PHE A 71 8.03 6.32 -9.58
C PHE A 71 8.14 7.63 -8.80
N THR A 72 8.62 8.68 -9.45
CA THR A 72 8.77 9.98 -8.78
C THR A 72 7.41 10.60 -8.52
N ASN A 73 6.40 10.35 -9.36
CA ASN A 73 5.00 10.77 -9.20
C ASN A 73 4.09 9.57 -8.84
N GLY A 74 4.47 8.81 -7.81
CA GLY A 74 3.68 7.68 -7.29
C GLY A 74 2.66 8.09 -6.22
N TYR A 75 1.38 7.78 -6.46
CA TYR A 75 0.28 8.19 -5.60
C TYR A 75 -0.48 7.04 -4.95
N VAL A 76 -1.09 7.30 -3.80
CA VAL A 76 -2.16 6.48 -3.21
C VAL A 76 -3.53 7.11 -3.45
N SER A 77 -4.59 6.31 -3.37
CA SER A 77 -5.97 6.77 -3.64
C SER A 77 -6.63 7.53 -2.49
N ALA A 78 -6.01 7.54 -1.30
CA ALA A 78 -6.47 8.30 -0.14
C ALA A 78 -5.29 8.70 0.75
N SER A 79 -5.46 9.76 1.53
CA SER A 79 -4.45 10.23 2.50
C SER A 79 -4.50 9.54 3.87
N TYR A 80 -5.25 8.44 3.99
CA TYR A 80 -5.36 7.63 5.21
C TYR A 80 -5.34 6.13 4.90
N CYS A 81 -4.83 5.35 5.87
CA CYS A 81 -4.55 3.92 5.77
C CYS A 81 -5.68 3.10 5.13
N SER A 82 -6.84 3.06 5.77
CA SER A 82 -7.91 2.10 5.42
C SER A 82 -8.58 2.42 4.07
N PRO A 83 -8.99 3.67 3.80
CA PRO A 83 -9.41 4.12 2.47
C PRO A 83 -8.39 3.82 1.35
N SER A 84 -7.10 4.06 1.60
CA SER A 84 -6.03 3.80 0.63
C SER A 84 -5.86 2.31 0.35
N ARG A 85 -5.85 1.47 1.40
CA ARG A 85 -5.81 0.01 1.31
C ARG A 85 -7.03 -0.54 0.58
N ALA A 86 -8.21 0.05 0.77
CA ALA A 86 -9.42 -0.33 0.06
C ALA A 86 -9.26 -0.08 -1.45
N GLY A 87 -8.70 1.06 -1.83
CA GLY A 87 -8.39 1.35 -3.23
C GLY A 87 -7.35 0.41 -3.81
N LEU A 88 -6.21 0.21 -3.11
CA LEU A 88 -5.15 -0.72 -3.49
C LEU A 88 -5.66 -2.14 -3.73
N MET A 89 -6.54 -2.64 -2.85
CA MET A 89 -7.08 -3.99 -2.98
C MET A 89 -8.12 -4.14 -4.08
N THR A 90 -8.80 -3.06 -4.50
CA THR A 90 -9.92 -3.16 -5.46
C THR A 90 -9.60 -2.60 -6.84
N GLY A 91 -8.56 -1.78 -6.97
CA GLY A 91 -8.24 -1.05 -8.19
C GLY A 91 -9.22 0.08 -8.47
N ARG A 92 -9.97 0.53 -7.46
CA ARG A 92 -11.06 1.50 -7.59
C ARG A 92 -10.94 2.58 -6.54
N TYR A 93 -11.31 3.81 -6.87
CA TYR A 93 -11.43 4.85 -5.85
C TYR A 93 -12.45 4.43 -4.81
N GLN A 94 -12.01 4.38 -3.55
CA GLN A 94 -12.81 3.97 -2.40
C GLN A 94 -14.09 4.77 -2.19
N SER A 95 -14.09 6.02 -2.65
CA SER A 95 -15.27 6.88 -2.69
C SER A 95 -16.41 6.30 -3.53
N ARG A 96 -16.13 5.50 -4.58
CA ARG A 96 -17.15 4.84 -5.41
C ARG A 96 -18.06 3.90 -4.65
N PHE A 97 -17.62 3.46 -3.47
CA PHE A 97 -18.36 2.57 -2.59
C PHE A 97 -18.43 3.10 -1.15
N GLY A 98 -18.29 4.43 -0.99
CA GLY A 98 -18.53 5.14 0.26
C GLY A 98 -17.50 4.91 1.37
N TYR A 99 -16.32 4.38 1.05
CA TYR A 99 -15.33 3.96 2.05
C TYR A 99 -14.22 5.01 2.24
N GLU A 100 -14.56 6.14 2.86
CA GLU A 100 -13.69 7.33 2.87
C GLU A 100 -12.95 7.59 4.20
N THR A 101 -13.27 6.86 5.26
CA THR A 101 -12.66 7.09 6.58
C THR A 101 -12.18 5.83 7.26
N ASN A 102 -11.13 5.97 8.06
CA ASN A 102 -10.63 4.88 8.90
C ASN A 102 -11.69 4.45 9.92
N PRO A 103 -11.96 3.15 10.06
CA PRO A 103 -12.42 2.61 11.33
C PRO A 103 -11.28 2.71 12.35
N VAL A 104 -11.60 3.11 13.58
CA VAL A 104 -10.63 3.23 14.69
C VAL A 104 -11.27 2.79 16.00
N GLY A 105 -10.48 2.16 16.88
CA GLY A 105 -10.96 1.61 18.15
C GLY A 105 -12.20 0.72 17.97
N ALA A 106 -13.22 0.95 18.80
CA ALA A 106 -14.47 0.19 18.80
C ALA A 106 -15.25 0.24 17.46
N VAL A 107 -14.96 1.19 16.56
CA VAL A 107 -15.60 1.23 15.24
C VAL A 107 -15.17 0.04 14.37
N ASN A 108 -13.98 -0.52 14.59
CA ASN A 108 -13.57 -1.74 13.90
C ASN A 108 -14.42 -2.96 14.27
N GLU A 109 -15.05 -2.93 15.44
CA GLU A 109 -15.88 -4.03 15.95
C GLU A 109 -17.32 -3.97 15.39
N ASP A 110 -17.68 -2.89 14.67
CA ASP A 110 -19.01 -2.79 14.05
C ASP A 110 -19.14 -3.77 12.87
N PRO A 111 -20.13 -4.69 12.89
CA PRO A 111 -20.33 -5.67 11.83
C PRO A 111 -20.74 -5.07 10.48
N ASN A 112 -21.04 -3.77 10.42
CA ASN A 112 -21.37 -3.04 9.20
C ASN A 112 -20.20 -2.21 8.67
N VAL A 113 -19.07 -2.18 9.38
CA VAL A 113 -17.89 -1.38 9.01
C VAL A 113 -16.77 -2.28 8.48
N GLY A 114 -16.47 -2.12 7.20
CA GLY A 114 -15.41 -2.83 6.50
C GLY A 114 -15.54 -2.64 4.99
N LEU A 115 -14.53 -3.06 4.23
CA LEU A 115 -14.55 -2.99 2.77
C LEU A 115 -15.83 -3.69 2.28
N PRO A 116 -16.74 -3.00 1.55
CA PRO A 116 -18.01 -3.58 1.16
C PRO A 116 -17.85 -4.95 0.51
N ARG A 117 -18.65 -5.92 0.95
CA ARG A 117 -18.50 -7.34 0.57
C ARG A 117 -18.69 -7.61 -0.92
N MET A 118 -19.33 -6.69 -1.63
CA MET A 118 -19.54 -6.75 -3.07
C MET A 118 -18.32 -6.27 -3.87
N GLU A 119 -17.32 -5.65 -3.23
CA GLU A 119 -16.06 -5.32 -3.87
C GLU A 119 -15.19 -6.58 -4.00
N VAL A 120 -14.70 -6.81 -5.21
CA VAL A 120 -13.80 -7.92 -5.53
C VAL A 120 -12.37 -7.43 -5.36
N THR A 121 -11.57 -8.14 -4.57
CA THR A 121 -10.18 -7.76 -4.32
C THR A 121 -9.23 -8.30 -5.39
N LEU A 122 -8.00 -7.81 -5.40
CA LEU A 122 -6.89 -8.37 -6.17
C LEU A 122 -6.63 -9.84 -5.78
N ALA A 123 -6.67 -10.14 -4.49
CA ALA A 123 -6.51 -11.51 -4.00
C ALA A 123 -7.64 -12.42 -4.49
N ASP A 124 -8.89 -11.95 -4.52
CA ASP A 124 -10.01 -12.74 -5.05
C ASP A 124 -9.77 -13.13 -6.52
N ARG A 125 -9.30 -12.18 -7.33
CA ARG A 125 -9.00 -12.39 -8.76
C ARG A 125 -7.84 -13.35 -8.97
N LEU A 126 -6.75 -13.17 -8.23
CA LEU A 126 -5.56 -14.03 -8.36
C LEU A 126 -5.84 -15.45 -7.82
N LYS A 127 -6.55 -15.57 -6.70
CA LYS A 127 -6.99 -16.87 -6.17
C LYS A 127 -7.89 -17.61 -7.16
N ALA A 128 -8.83 -16.93 -7.80
CA ALA A 128 -9.68 -17.52 -8.84
C ALA A 128 -8.87 -18.05 -10.03
N ALA A 129 -7.67 -17.52 -10.28
CA ALA A 129 -6.73 -17.99 -11.30
C ALA A 129 -5.75 -19.06 -10.80
N GLY A 130 -5.94 -19.58 -9.58
CA GLY A 130 -5.11 -20.63 -9.00
C GLY A 130 -3.78 -20.15 -8.43
N TYR A 131 -3.66 -18.86 -8.08
CA TYR A 131 -2.53 -18.39 -7.28
C TYR A 131 -2.71 -18.80 -5.82
N ARG A 132 -1.59 -19.15 -5.17
CA ARG A 132 -1.52 -19.15 -3.70
C ARG A 132 -1.60 -17.72 -3.20
N THR A 133 -2.39 -17.44 -2.16
CA THR A 133 -2.60 -16.07 -1.68
C THR A 133 -2.39 -15.93 -0.18
N SER A 134 -1.54 -15.00 0.24
CA SER A 134 -1.29 -14.73 1.66
C SER A 134 -1.28 -13.24 1.98
N LEU A 135 -1.87 -12.90 3.11
CA LEU A 135 -1.73 -11.59 3.75
C LEU A 135 -0.91 -11.76 5.03
N VAL A 136 0.13 -10.96 5.18
CA VAL A 136 0.90 -10.87 6.42
C VAL A 136 0.88 -9.43 6.93
N GLY A 137 0.42 -9.21 8.16
CA GLY A 137 0.40 -7.92 8.83
C GLY A 137 -0.98 -7.26 8.95
N LYS A 138 -1.02 -5.92 8.77
CA LYS A 138 -2.19 -5.07 9.00
C LYS A 138 -3.23 -5.22 7.90
N TRP A 139 -4.45 -5.60 8.27
CA TRP A 139 -5.60 -5.62 7.34
C TRP A 139 -6.29 -4.27 7.21
N HIS A 140 -6.89 -3.80 8.31
CA HIS A 140 -7.60 -2.51 8.44
C HIS A 140 -8.76 -2.29 7.46
N LEU A 141 -9.37 -3.37 6.94
CA LEU A 141 -10.53 -3.30 6.03
C LEU A 141 -11.79 -3.96 6.64
N GLY A 142 -11.87 -3.94 7.96
CA GLY A 142 -12.98 -4.43 8.79
C GLY A 142 -12.52 -5.43 9.85
N GLY A 143 -12.93 -5.21 11.11
CA GLY A 143 -12.50 -6.01 12.26
C GLY A 143 -13.35 -7.26 12.56
N THR A 144 -14.44 -7.45 11.81
CA THR A 144 -15.39 -8.56 12.07
C THR A 144 -15.24 -9.72 11.08
N ALA A 145 -15.79 -10.87 11.45
CA ALA A 145 -15.69 -12.12 10.68
C ALA A 145 -16.17 -12.01 9.22
N TYR A 146 -17.07 -11.07 8.90
CA TYR A 146 -17.56 -10.84 7.54
C TYR A 146 -16.53 -10.19 6.62
N TYR A 147 -15.59 -9.45 7.18
CA TYR A 147 -14.56 -8.70 6.46
C TYR A 147 -13.17 -9.32 6.58
N HIS A 148 -13.05 -10.45 7.26
CA HIS A 148 -11.80 -11.17 7.48
C HIS A 148 -11.05 -11.45 6.16
N PRO A 149 -9.70 -11.33 6.10
CA PRO A 149 -8.91 -11.53 4.88
C PRO A 149 -9.22 -12.84 4.14
N GLN A 150 -9.46 -13.93 4.88
CA GLN A 150 -9.80 -15.24 4.28
C GLN A 150 -11.17 -15.31 3.57
N ARG A 151 -12.01 -14.27 3.69
CA ARG A 151 -13.23 -14.09 2.89
C ARG A 151 -13.03 -13.17 1.70
N ARG A 152 -11.83 -12.61 1.55
CA ARG A 152 -11.43 -11.56 0.60
C ARG A 152 -10.25 -12.02 -0.23
N GLY A 153 -10.31 -13.28 -0.65
CA GLY A 153 -9.35 -13.84 -1.59
C GLY A 153 -8.05 -14.35 -1.01
N PHE A 154 -7.71 -14.08 0.26
CA PHE A 154 -6.52 -14.65 0.88
C PHE A 154 -6.77 -16.07 1.38
N GLU A 155 -5.84 -17.00 1.17
CA GLU A 155 -5.90 -18.35 1.73
C GLU A 155 -5.23 -18.42 3.09
N GLU A 156 -4.07 -17.78 3.20
CA GLU A 156 -3.32 -17.64 4.44
C GLU A 156 -3.42 -16.21 4.98
N PHE A 157 -3.48 -16.09 6.30
CA PHE A 157 -3.43 -14.81 7.00
C PHE A 157 -2.64 -14.97 8.29
N PHE A 158 -1.70 -14.06 8.51
CA PHE A 158 -1.05 -13.85 9.80
C PHE A 158 -0.96 -12.35 10.08
N GLY A 159 -1.55 -11.86 11.17
CA GLY A 159 -1.51 -10.43 11.48
C GLY A 159 -2.73 -9.97 12.28
N PHE A 160 -3.12 -8.71 12.14
CA PHE A 160 -4.22 -8.12 12.92
C PHE A 160 -5.19 -7.33 12.05
N LEU A 161 -6.40 -7.09 12.56
CA LEU A 161 -7.50 -6.59 11.74
C LEU A 161 -7.70 -5.07 11.82
N HIS A 162 -7.28 -4.42 12.91
CA HIS A 162 -7.58 -3.01 13.17
C HIS A 162 -6.51 -2.03 12.66
N GLU A 163 -6.55 -0.77 13.11
CA GLU A 163 -5.74 0.34 12.61
C GLU A 163 -4.25 0.30 12.97
N GLY A 164 -3.85 -0.51 13.95
CA GLY A 164 -2.50 -0.56 14.47
C GLY A 164 -2.38 -1.60 15.57
N HIS A 165 -1.16 -1.88 15.99
CA HIS A 165 -0.83 -2.82 17.05
C HIS A 165 0.51 -2.42 17.67
N TYR A 166 0.72 -2.70 18.95
CA TYR A 166 2.05 -2.60 19.55
C TYR A 166 3.02 -3.61 18.91
N PHE A 167 4.29 -3.26 18.75
CA PHE A 167 5.28 -4.11 18.08
C PHE A 167 5.79 -5.26 18.96
N VAL A 168 5.61 -5.17 20.27
CA VAL A 168 5.92 -6.23 21.24
C VAL A 168 4.82 -6.26 22.31
N PRO A 169 4.52 -7.41 22.92
CA PRO A 169 3.56 -7.48 24.00
C PRO A 169 4.05 -6.77 25.27
N PRO A 170 3.15 -6.32 26.17
CA PRO A 170 3.53 -5.86 27.50
C PRO A 170 4.36 -6.93 28.24
N PRO A 171 5.40 -6.55 29.00
CA PRO A 171 5.68 -5.19 29.49
C PRO A 171 6.51 -4.28 28.55
N TYR A 172 6.70 -4.69 27.29
CA TYR A 172 7.54 -4.04 26.27
C TYR A 172 9.04 -4.12 26.58
N ASP A 173 9.51 -5.35 26.77
CA ASP A 173 10.93 -5.61 27.02
C ASP A 173 11.78 -5.34 25.77
N ASP A 174 13.05 -4.98 25.97
CA ASP A 174 14.08 -4.75 24.93
C ASP A 174 13.78 -3.70 23.84
N VAL A 175 12.70 -2.93 24.02
CA VAL A 175 12.34 -1.82 23.15
C VAL A 175 12.26 -0.49 23.91
N THR A 176 12.62 0.59 23.23
CA THR A 176 12.23 1.95 23.65
C THR A 176 10.87 2.27 23.04
N THR A 177 9.88 2.60 23.88
CA THR A 177 8.48 2.86 23.48
C THR A 177 8.11 4.32 23.69
N MET A 178 7.66 5.01 22.62
CA MET A 178 7.05 6.34 22.72
C MET A 178 5.53 6.24 22.78
N LEU A 179 4.92 6.88 23.78
CA LEU A 179 3.48 6.91 24.00
C LEU A 179 2.97 8.35 24.01
N ARG A 180 1.86 8.56 23.32
CA ARG A 180 1.08 9.80 23.45
C ARG A 180 0.31 9.81 24.75
N VAL A 181 0.34 10.96 25.43
CA VAL A 181 -0.45 11.20 26.63
C VAL A 181 -1.03 12.60 26.63
N LYS A 182 -2.21 12.79 27.21
CA LYS A 182 -2.79 14.14 27.38
C LYS A 182 -2.01 14.99 28.40
N LYS A 183 -1.45 14.34 29.42
CA LYS A 183 -0.61 14.94 30.47
C LYS A 183 0.46 13.93 30.86
N LEU A 184 1.63 14.43 31.24
CA LEU A 184 2.69 13.60 31.81
C LEU A 184 2.26 13.08 33.20
N PRO A 185 2.89 12.00 33.73
CA PRO A 185 2.55 11.44 35.03
C PRO A 185 2.60 12.45 36.20
N ASN A 186 3.46 13.47 36.10
CA ASN A 186 3.58 14.56 37.07
C ASN A 186 2.58 15.72 36.85
N GLY A 187 1.67 15.60 35.88
CA GLY A 187 0.65 16.59 35.54
C GLY A 187 1.08 17.70 34.58
N THR A 188 2.34 17.74 34.14
CA THR A 188 2.87 18.77 33.23
C THR A 188 2.71 18.41 31.74
N SER A 189 2.96 19.37 30.86
CA SER A 189 3.09 19.16 29.41
C SER A 189 4.55 19.04 29.00
N GLY A 190 4.82 18.46 27.83
CA GLY A 190 6.15 18.30 27.25
C GLY A 190 6.48 16.84 26.98
N ARG A 191 7.75 16.48 27.18
CA ARG A 191 8.25 15.11 27.04
C ARG A 191 8.92 14.67 28.34
N ALA A 192 8.73 13.40 28.71
CA ALA A 192 9.44 12.80 29.83
C ALA A 192 9.81 11.35 29.51
N LYS A 193 10.99 10.92 29.96
CA LYS A 193 11.47 9.54 29.82
C LYS A 193 11.51 8.88 31.19
N PHE A 194 10.92 7.68 31.30
CA PHE A 194 10.98 6.83 32.50
C PHE A 194 11.40 5.42 32.06
N GLY A 195 12.65 5.03 32.36
CA GLY A 195 13.21 3.79 31.84
C GLY A 195 13.23 3.77 30.31
N ASN A 196 12.67 2.73 29.71
CA ASN A 196 12.53 2.56 28.26
C ASN A 196 11.28 3.23 27.67
N ARG A 197 10.50 3.98 28.47
CA ARG A 197 9.27 4.65 28.02
C ARG A 197 9.48 6.14 27.86
N VAL A 198 9.09 6.67 26.70
CA VAL A 198 9.06 8.10 26.40
C VAL A 198 7.60 8.54 26.30
N PHE A 199 7.19 9.49 27.12
CA PHE A 199 5.85 10.05 27.09
C PHE A 199 5.90 11.43 26.45
N SER A 200 4.95 11.71 25.55
CA SER A 200 4.85 13.01 24.87
C SER A 200 3.42 13.54 24.90
N THR A 201 3.26 14.80 25.27
CA THR A 201 1.97 15.51 25.17
C THR A 201 1.80 16.27 23.85
N HIS A 202 2.72 16.12 22.90
CA HIS A 202 2.76 16.93 21.68
C HIS A 202 1.48 16.84 20.85
N MET A 203 0.87 15.65 20.77
CA MET A 203 -0.35 15.41 20.00
C MET A 203 -1.64 15.78 20.77
N ASN A 204 -1.56 16.10 22.06
CA ASN A 204 -2.69 16.46 22.91
C ASN A 204 -3.84 15.40 22.96
N HIS A 205 -3.51 14.14 22.72
CA HIS A 205 -4.39 13.00 22.96
C HIS A 205 -3.57 11.81 23.52
N ALA A 206 -4.25 10.78 24.00
CA ALA A 206 -3.58 9.55 24.44
C ALA A 206 -3.39 8.61 23.25
N GLU A 207 -2.49 7.64 23.39
CA GLU A 207 -2.38 6.55 22.43
C GLU A 207 -3.72 5.81 22.30
N PRO A 208 -4.18 5.46 21.09
CA PRO A 208 -5.29 4.54 20.92
C PRO A 208 -5.01 3.22 21.63
N ALA A 209 -6.08 2.56 22.08
CA ALA A 209 -5.98 1.26 22.72
C ALA A 209 -5.84 0.15 21.66
N TYR A 210 -4.79 0.21 20.84
CA TYR A 210 -4.60 -0.56 19.60
C TYR A 210 -4.86 -2.06 19.75
N ASP A 211 -4.46 -2.67 20.87
CA ASP A 211 -4.55 -4.12 21.07
C ASP A 211 -5.89 -4.55 21.70
N THR A 212 -6.78 -3.60 22.02
CA THR A 212 -8.11 -3.91 22.58
C THR A 212 -8.94 -4.63 21.53
N ASN A 213 -9.30 -5.89 21.82
CA ASN A 213 -10.04 -6.77 20.91
C ASN A 213 -9.37 -6.93 19.53
N ASN A 214 -8.05 -6.74 19.46
CA ASN A 214 -7.28 -6.80 18.22
C ASN A 214 -6.09 -7.76 18.37
N PRO A 215 -6.33 -9.06 18.63
CA PRO A 215 -5.23 -10.01 18.76
C PRO A 215 -4.49 -10.18 17.43
N ILE A 216 -3.23 -10.63 17.51
CA ILE A 216 -2.58 -11.27 16.36
C ILE A 216 -3.32 -12.58 16.08
N LEU A 217 -3.68 -12.78 14.82
CA LEU A 217 -4.41 -13.92 14.30
C LEU A 217 -3.51 -14.72 13.37
N ARG A 218 -3.59 -16.05 13.47
CA ARG A 218 -3.21 -16.98 12.40
C ARG A 218 -4.49 -17.59 11.85
N SER A 219 -4.76 -17.35 10.57
CA SER A 219 -6.11 -17.56 10.02
C SER A 219 -7.14 -16.83 10.89
N SER A 220 -8.12 -17.53 11.46
CA SER A 220 -9.12 -16.95 12.36
C SER A 220 -8.82 -17.13 13.85
N GLN A 221 -7.67 -17.71 14.21
CA GLN A 221 -7.34 -18.06 15.59
C GLN A 221 -6.36 -17.06 16.21
N PRO A 222 -6.67 -16.48 17.38
CA PRO A 222 -5.72 -15.70 18.16
C PRO A 222 -4.47 -16.50 18.51
N VAL A 223 -3.31 -15.87 18.37
CA VAL A 223 -2.01 -16.41 18.75
C VAL A 223 -1.27 -15.41 19.64
N VAL A 224 -0.37 -15.93 20.48
CA VAL A 224 0.58 -15.11 21.23
C VAL A 224 1.83 -14.99 20.38
N GLU A 225 2.14 -13.78 19.93
CA GLU A 225 3.38 -13.45 19.24
C GLU A 225 4.30 -12.68 20.19
N ASN A 226 5.54 -13.14 20.33
CA ASN A 226 6.53 -12.56 21.24
C ASN A 226 7.70 -11.92 20.49
N GLU A 227 7.87 -12.23 19.20
CA GLU A 227 8.83 -11.56 18.35
C GLU A 227 8.37 -10.12 18.08
N TYR A 228 9.34 -9.24 17.79
CA TYR A 228 9.03 -7.89 17.32
C TYR A 228 8.24 -7.99 16.01
N LEU A 229 7.05 -7.37 15.93
CA LEU A 229 6.09 -7.65 14.86
C LEU A 229 6.61 -7.46 13.44
N THR A 230 7.54 -6.53 13.22
CA THR A 230 8.18 -6.39 11.89
C THR A 230 8.93 -7.67 11.53
N ASP A 231 9.73 -8.21 12.44
CA ASP A 231 10.46 -9.47 12.25
C ASP A 231 9.51 -10.67 12.12
N ALA A 232 8.45 -10.72 12.94
CA ALA A 232 7.44 -11.79 12.87
C ALA A 232 6.75 -11.81 11.50
N PHE A 233 6.36 -10.64 10.98
CA PHE A 233 5.77 -10.54 9.64
C PHE A 233 6.77 -10.93 8.54
N THR A 234 8.04 -10.59 8.68
CA THR A 234 9.09 -11.03 7.76
C THR A 234 9.29 -12.54 7.78
N ARG A 235 9.31 -13.16 8.96
CA ARG A 235 9.40 -14.62 9.12
C ARG A 235 8.24 -15.31 8.39
N GLU A 236 7.01 -14.90 8.66
CA GLU A 236 5.82 -15.49 8.02
C GLU A 236 5.80 -15.30 6.51
N ALA A 237 6.25 -14.13 6.02
CA ALA A 237 6.41 -13.86 4.60
C ALA A 237 7.44 -14.82 3.96
N CYS A 238 8.61 -14.98 4.58
CA CYS A 238 9.66 -15.87 4.08
C CYS A 238 9.22 -17.33 4.07
N GLU A 239 8.58 -17.79 5.15
CA GLU A 239 8.05 -19.15 5.22
C GLU A 239 6.94 -19.39 4.19
N PHE A 240 6.08 -18.39 3.92
CA PHE A 240 5.07 -18.51 2.86
C PHE A 240 5.71 -18.65 1.47
N ILE A 241 6.75 -17.87 1.17
CA ILE A 241 7.50 -17.97 -0.10
C ILE A 241 8.08 -19.37 -0.25
N GLU A 242 8.75 -19.89 0.79
CA GLU A 242 9.33 -21.25 0.78
C GLU A 242 8.26 -22.32 0.54
N ARG A 243 7.10 -22.23 1.21
CA ARG A 243 5.99 -23.18 1.04
C ARG A 243 5.28 -23.07 -0.31
N SER A 244 5.40 -21.95 -1.01
CA SER A 244 4.64 -21.64 -2.22
C SER A 244 5.46 -21.68 -3.50
N LYS A 245 6.80 -21.84 -3.43
CA LYS A 245 7.73 -21.73 -4.56
C LYS A 245 7.43 -22.60 -5.79
N GLU A 246 6.66 -23.68 -5.64
CA GLU A 246 6.27 -24.57 -6.74
C GLU A 246 5.01 -24.10 -7.51
N GLN A 247 4.37 -23.00 -7.08
CA GLN A 247 3.15 -22.45 -7.67
C GLN A 247 3.23 -20.92 -7.71
N PRO A 248 2.57 -20.25 -8.68
CA PRO A 248 2.50 -18.80 -8.67
C PRO A 248 1.76 -18.31 -7.42
N PHE A 249 2.30 -17.29 -6.76
CA PHE A 249 1.71 -16.76 -5.54
C PHE A 249 1.55 -15.24 -5.54
N PHE A 250 0.61 -14.77 -4.71
CA PHE A 250 0.45 -13.38 -4.33
C PHE A 250 0.65 -13.25 -2.83
N LEU A 251 1.63 -12.45 -2.45
CA LEU A 251 1.95 -12.14 -1.06
C LEU A 251 1.77 -10.64 -0.83
N TYR A 252 0.89 -10.29 0.09
CA TYR A 252 0.70 -8.92 0.54
C TYR A 252 1.26 -8.79 1.96
N VAL A 253 2.45 -8.20 2.08
CA VAL A 253 3.11 -7.93 3.37
C VAL A 253 2.80 -6.49 3.75
N ALA A 254 1.82 -6.34 4.62
CA ALA A 254 1.31 -5.07 5.09
C ALA A 254 1.90 -4.75 6.48
N TYR A 255 3.14 -4.29 6.51
CA TYR A 255 3.77 -3.89 7.77
C TYR A 255 2.93 -2.80 8.46
N ASN A 256 2.91 -2.84 9.79
CA ASN A 256 2.51 -1.70 10.61
C ASN A 256 3.69 -0.75 10.87
N ALA A 257 4.93 -1.16 10.57
CA ALA A 257 6.06 -0.24 10.53
C ALA A 257 5.85 0.77 9.40
N VAL A 258 6.03 2.07 9.62
CA VAL A 258 6.61 2.75 10.79
C VAL A 258 5.58 3.53 11.62
N HIS A 259 4.30 3.11 11.56
CA HIS A 259 3.17 3.71 12.28
C HIS A 259 3.35 3.64 13.81
N SER A 260 2.60 4.48 14.53
CA SER A 260 2.55 4.43 15.99
C SER A 260 1.87 3.18 16.55
N PRO A 261 2.16 2.81 17.81
CA PRO A 261 3.08 3.46 18.75
C PRO A 261 4.54 3.27 18.30
N LEU A 262 5.38 4.31 18.44
CA LEU A 262 6.77 4.15 18.05
C LEU A 262 7.48 3.23 19.05
N GLN A 263 7.91 2.07 18.59
CA GLN A 263 8.66 1.09 19.38
C GLN A 263 9.83 0.61 18.55
N ALA A 264 11.05 0.86 19.00
CA ALA A 264 12.26 0.36 18.34
C ALA A 264 13.07 -0.44 19.34
N THR A 265 13.69 -1.52 18.87
CA THR A 265 14.64 -2.31 19.67
C THR A 265 15.82 -1.44 20.09
N ASP A 266 16.35 -1.65 21.29
CA ASP A 266 17.50 -0.87 21.75
C ASP A 266 18.73 -1.06 20.85
N THR A 267 18.88 -2.24 20.23
CA THR A 267 19.92 -2.53 19.24
C THR A 267 19.77 -1.70 17.96
N SER A 268 18.56 -1.56 17.41
CA SER A 268 18.35 -0.72 16.21
C SER A 268 18.53 0.76 16.53
N MET A 269 18.11 1.21 17.72
CA MET A 269 18.32 2.56 18.23
C MET A 269 19.81 2.96 18.34
N GLN A 270 20.68 2.02 18.71
CA GLN A 270 22.12 2.27 18.86
C GLN A 270 22.79 2.68 17.54
N LYS A 271 22.32 2.15 16.40
CA LYS A 271 22.81 2.53 15.06
C LYS A 271 22.66 4.04 14.79
N PHE A 272 21.71 4.69 15.45
CA PHE A 272 21.34 6.08 15.27
C PHE A 272 21.60 6.94 16.51
N ALA A 273 22.59 6.58 17.34
CA ALA A 273 22.91 7.29 18.57
C ALA A 273 23.24 8.79 18.39
N SER A 274 23.65 9.20 17.17
CA SER A 274 23.89 10.59 16.78
C SER A 274 22.63 11.42 16.58
N ILE A 275 21.46 10.81 16.36
CA ILE A 275 20.18 11.52 16.23
C ILE A 275 19.71 11.96 17.61
N GLU A 276 19.88 13.22 17.98
CA GLU A 276 19.56 13.71 19.33
C GLU A 276 18.08 13.60 19.70
N ASP A 277 17.16 13.91 18.77
CA ASP A 277 15.73 13.80 19.03
C ASP A 277 15.34 12.32 19.17
N VAL A 278 14.84 11.95 20.36
CA VAL A 278 14.52 10.56 20.68
C VAL A 278 13.35 10.01 19.86
N HIS A 279 12.39 10.83 19.42
CA HIS A 279 11.31 10.35 18.56
C HIS A 279 11.88 9.98 17.19
N ARG A 280 12.74 10.85 16.63
CA ARG A 280 13.42 10.61 15.36
C ARG A 280 14.33 9.40 15.43
N ARG A 281 15.00 9.19 16.55
CA ARG A 281 15.84 8.01 16.78
C ARG A 281 15.01 6.73 16.80
N ILE A 282 13.86 6.71 17.49
CA ILE A 282 12.95 5.55 17.51
C ILE A 282 12.42 5.27 16.10
N PHE A 283 11.96 6.30 15.40
CA PHE A 283 11.55 6.18 13.99
C PHE A 283 12.66 5.59 13.12
N ALA A 284 13.90 6.08 13.25
CA ALA A 284 15.05 5.56 12.50
C ALA A 284 15.36 4.08 12.81
N GLY A 285 15.24 3.68 14.08
CA GLY A 285 15.35 2.27 14.47
C GLY A 285 14.30 1.39 13.80
N MET A 286 13.04 1.83 13.79
CA MET A 286 11.93 1.12 13.13
C MET A 286 12.12 1.04 11.61
N LEU A 287 12.49 2.14 10.97
CA LEU A 287 12.73 2.17 9.52
C LEU A 287 13.93 1.30 9.13
N SER A 288 15.00 1.30 9.92
CA SER A 288 16.14 0.39 9.69
C SER A 288 15.76 -1.08 9.83
N ASN A 289 14.86 -1.41 10.76
CA ASN A 289 14.38 -2.79 10.89
C ASN A 289 13.46 -3.18 9.73
N LEU A 290 12.59 -2.27 9.27
CA LEU A 290 11.78 -2.47 8.08
C LEU A 290 12.65 -2.68 6.83
N ASP A 291 13.73 -1.91 6.68
CA ASP A 291 14.68 -2.10 5.57
C ASP A 291 15.34 -3.49 5.61
N GLU A 292 15.87 -3.90 6.76
CA GLU A 292 16.43 -5.26 6.92
C GLU A 292 15.39 -6.34 6.62
N SER A 293 14.14 -6.13 7.04
CA SER A 293 13.00 -7.02 6.79
C SER A 293 12.69 -7.17 5.29
N VAL A 294 12.74 -6.06 4.55
CA VAL A 294 12.65 -6.09 3.08
C VAL A 294 13.84 -6.85 2.49
N GLY A 295 15.04 -6.61 2.98
CA GLY A 295 16.25 -7.33 2.56
C GLY A 295 16.16 -8.85 2.75
N GLN A 296 15.59 -9.31 3.87
CA GLN A 296 15.36 -10.74 4.13
C GLN A 296 14.39 -11.35 3.12
N ILE A 297 13.29 -10.66 2.79
CA ILE A 297 12.33 -11.14 1.79
C ILE A 297 12.98 -11.21 0.40
N LEU A 298 13.73 -10.17 0.00
CA LEU A 298 14.44 -10.14 -1.28
C LEU A 298 15.45 -11.30 -1.38
N ARG A 299 16.26 -11.52 -0.32
CA ARG A 299 17.18 -12.66 -0.26
C ARG A 299 16.45 -14.00 -0.32
N LYS A 300 15.30 -14.14 0.35
CA LYS A 300 14.50 -15.37 0.29
C LYS A 300 14.03 -15.66 -1.14
N ILE A 301 13.61 -14.64 -1.90
CA ILE A 301 13.24 -14.80 -3.32
C ILE A 301 14.44 -15.30 -4.14
N GLU A 302 15.65 -14.76 -3.90
CA GLU A 302 16.89 -15.21 -4.55
C GLU A 302 17.25 -16.65 -4.17
N GLU A 303 17.24 -17.00 -2.88
CA GLU A 303 17.56 -18.33 -2.36
C GLU A 303 16.65 -19.43 -2.95
N GLU A 304 15.37 -19.12 -3.14
CA GLU A 304 14.41 -20.05 -3.75
C GLU A 304 14.42 -20.01 -5.29
N ASN A 305 15.33 -19.27 -5.92
CA ASN A 305 15.45 -19.11 -7.37
C ASN A 305 14.20 -18.51 -8.04
N LEU A 306 13.52 -17.60 -7.34
CA LEU A 306 12.28 -16.96 -7.80
C LEU A 306 12.50 -15.55 -8.36
N ALA A 307 13.72 -15.00 -8.26
CA ALA A 307 14.03 -13.60 -8.56
C ALA A 307 13.61 -13.19 -9.98
N GLU A 308 13.92 -14.00 -11.00
CA GLU A 308 13.62 -13.70 -12.40
C GLU A 308 12.11 -13.75 -12.76
N ASN A 309 11.27 -14.33 -11.89
CA ASN A 309 9.83 -14.48 -12.12
C ASN A 309 8.98 -13.92 -10.98
N THR A 310 9.47 -12.92 -10.26
CA THR A 310 8.73 -12.27 -9.17
C THR A 310 8.67 -10.76 -9.38
N VAL A 311 7.46 -10.20 -9.36
CA VAL A 311 7.23 -8.76 -9.32
C VAL A 311 7.20 -8.32 -7.86
N VAL A 312 8.09 -7.41 -7.49
CA VAL A 312 8.14 -6.82 -6.14
C VAL A 312 7.76 -5.34 -6.24
N VAL A 313 6.80 -4.92 -5.42
CA VAL A 313 6.39 -3.52 -5.28
C VAL A 313 6.57 -3.09 -3.84
N PHE A 314 7.21 -1.94 -3.63
CA PHE A 314 7.28 -1.29 -2.33
C PHE A 314 6.57 0.06 -2.38
N LEU A 315 5.69 0.32 -1.42
CA LEU A 315 5.04 1.63 -1.26
C LEU A 315 4.60 1.90 0.18
N SER A 316 4.26 3.16 0.48
CA SER A 316 3.55 3.53 1.73
C SER A 316 2.03 3.60 1.49
N ASP A 317 1.22 3.33 2.50
CA ASP A 317 -0.25 3.43 2.38
C ASP A 317 -0.77 4.87 2.37
N ASN A 318 -0.02 5.81 2.93
CA ASN A 318 -0.23 7.25 2.83
C ASN A 318 1.07 8.00 3.13
N GLY A 319 1.04 9.33 2.97
CA GLY A 319 2.15 10.17 3.39
C GLY A 319 2.35 10.16 4.91
N GLY A 320 3.57 10.45 5.36
CA GLY A 320 3.94 10.32 6.78
C GLY A 320 3.30 11.40 7.67
N PRO A 321 2.90 11.09 8.90
CA PRO A 321 2.39 12.06 9.89
C PRO A 321 3.56 12.81 10.56
N THR A 322 4.14 13.79 9.86
CA THR A 322 5.39 14.48 10.24
C THR A 322 5.38 15.10 11.64
N LYS A 323 4.23 15.59 12.11
CA LYS A 323 4.04 16.13 13.48
C LYS A 323 4.09 15.04 14.56
N GLU A 324 3.69 13.83 14.21
CA GLU A 324 3.41 12.74 15.13
C GLU A 324 4.62 11.83 15.33
N LEU A 325 5.27 11.46 14.21
CA LEU A 325 6.27 10.40 14.17
C LEU A 325 7.69 10.90 13.88
N THR A 326 7.87 12.22 13.74
CA THR A 326 9.13 12.84 13.23
C THR A 326 9.56 12.28 11.88
N SER A 327 8.60 11.78 11.09
CA SER A 327 8.81 11.47 9.68
C SER A 327 8.97 12.75 8.85
N SER A 328 9.43 12.62 7.62
CA SER A 328 9.71 13.67 6.65
C SER A 328 8.99 13.35 5.36
N ASN A 329 8.19 14.31 4.88
CA ASN A 329 7.62 14.26 3.53
C ASN A 329 8.38 15.17 2.57
N LEU A 330 9.50 15.77 2.99
CA LEU A 330 10.21 16.73 2.15
C LEU A 330 10.58 16.13 0.78
N PRO A 331 10.50 16.91 -0.31
CA PRO A 331 10.15 18.34 -0.34
C PRO A 331 8.62 18.61 -0.34
N LEU A 332 7.78 17.59 -0.20
CA LEU A 332 6.33 17.73 -0.34
C LEU A 332 5.70 18.45 0.87
N ARG A 333 4.67 19.25 0.62
CA ARG A 333 3.87 19.92 1.66
C ARG A 333 2.80 18.99 2.21
N GLY A 334 2.51 19.14 3.50
CA GLY A 334 1.46 18.39 4.19
C GLY A 334 1.92 17.03 4.72
N PHE A 335 0.96 16.31 5.28
CA PHE A 335 1.19 15.05 5.99
C PHE A 335 -0.03 14.14 5.90
N LYS A 336 0.03 12.97 6.55
CA LYS A 336 -1.12 12.04 6.68
C LYS A 336 -2.43 12.78 6.90
N GLY A 337 -3.40 12.51 6.04
CA GLY A 337 -4.73 13.08 6.06
C GLY A 337 -4.93 14.40 5.35
N ASP A 338 -3.86 15.07 4.93
CA ASP A 338 -3.94 16.24 4.06
C ASP A 338 -4.11 15.81 2.59
N MET A 339 -4.63 16.72 1.77
CA MET A 339 -4.73 16.56 0.30
C MET A 339 -3.57 17.24 -0.46
N TYR A 340 -2.64 17.87 0.26
CA TYR A 340 -1.35 18.28 -0.30
C TYR A 340 -0.52 17.04 -0.67
N GLU A 341 0.52 17.21 -1.50
CA GLU A 341 1.35 16.12 -2.04
C GLU A 341 1.88 15.20 -0.94
N GLY A 342 2.32 15.77 0.18
CA GLY A 342 2.86 15.02 1.32
C GLY A 342 1.84 14.14 2.07
N GLY A 343 0.55 14.19 1.72
CA GLY A 343 -0.47 13.27 2.24
C GLY A 343 -0.81 12.11 1.30
N ILE A 344 -0.63 12.29 -0.02
CA ILE A 344 -1.13 11.38 -1.07
C ILE A 344 -0.06 10.85 -2.04
N ARG A 345 1.11 11.50 -2.13
CA ARG A 345 2.26 11.03 -2.91
C ARG A 345 3.22 10.33 -1.97
N VAL A 346 3.64 9.13 -2.35
CA VAL A 346 4.38 8.19 -1.48
C VAL A 346 5.62 7.69 -2.19
N PRO A 347 6.63 7.17 -1.47
CA PRO A 347 7.64 6.33 -2.10
C PRO A 347 6.92 5.16 -2.78
N PHE A 348 7.23 4.94 -4.06
CA PHE A 348 6.63 3.88 -4.85
C PHE A 348 7.70 3.33 -5.80
N LEU A 349 8.10 2.09 -5.52
CA LEU A 349 9.17 1.37 -6.22
C LEU A 349 8.61 0.07 -6.79
N MET A 350 9.12 -0.36 -7.95
CA MET A 350 8.76 -1.64 -8.54
C MET A 350 9.96 -2.29 -9.20
N GLN A 351 10.20 -3.55 -8.89
CA GLN A 351 11.13 -4.43 -9.60
C GLN A 351 10.32 -5.49 -10.33
N TRP A 352 10.38 -5.49 -11.65
CA TRP A 352 9.73 -6.46 -12.51
C TRP A 352 10.72 -6.90 -13.61
N PRO A 353 11.44 -8.02 -13.42
CA PRO A 353 12.38 -8.53 -14.40
C PRO A 353 11.75 -8.68 -15.79
N GLY A 354 12.47 -8.23 -16.82
CA GLY A 354 11.99 -8.21 -18.21
C GLY A 354 10.99 -7.11 -18.55
N VAL A 355 10.49 -6.33 -17.57
CA VAL A 355 9.53 -5.23 -17.79
C VAL A 355 10.08 -3.88 -17.37
N THR A 356 10.59 -3.74 -16.13
CA THR A 356 11.18 -2.49 -15.64
C THR A 356 12.66 -2.40 -16.03
N ALA A 357 13.10 -1.23 -16.51
CA ALA A 357 14.53 -0.98 -16.70
C ALA A 357 15.21 -0.66 -15.36
N ARG A 358 16.40 -1.23 -15.14
CA ARG A 358 17.18 -1.04 -13.89
C ARG A 358 17.53 0.42 -13.66
N GLY A 359 17.24 0.94 -12.47
CA GLY A 359 17.59 2.30 -12.05
C GLY A 359 16.79 3.38 -12.78
N GLU A 360 15.67 3.02 -13.40
CA GLU A 360 14.85 3.99 -14.13
C GLU A 360 14.07 4.89 -13.16
N GLU A 361 14.00 6.18 -13.49
CA GLU A 361 13.07 7.10 -12.86
C GLU A 361 11.87 7.30 -13.78
N TYR A 362 10.68 7.00 -13.28
CA TYR A 362 9.44 7.16 -14.04
C TYR A 362 8.66 8.35 -13.51
N ALA A 363 8.59 9.40 -14.32
CA ALA A 363 8.03 10.69 -13.92
C ALA A 363 6.54 10.86 -14.20
N ALA A 364 5.93 10.06 -15.08
CA ALA A 364 4.50 10.18 -15.34
C ALA A 364 3.67 9.73 -14.12
N PRO A 365 2.49 10.33 -13.88
CA PRO A 365 1.67 9.99 -12.71
C PRO A 365 1.19 8.53 -12.75
N VAL A 366 1.44 7.81 -11.65
CA VAL A 366 0.90 6.46 -11.39
C VAL A 366 0.19 6.45 -10.05
N ILE A 367 -0.74 5.52 -9.85
CA ILE A 367 -1.50 5.41 -8.61
C ILE A 367 -1.59 3.95 -8.15
N SER A 368 -1.63 3.72 -6.84
CA SER A 368 -1.78 2.37 -6.24
C SER A 368 -2.92 1.52 -6.82
N LEU A 369 -3.95 2.16 -7.39
CA LEU A 369 -5.07 1.49 -8.06
C LEU A 369 -4.61 0.70 -9.29
N ASP A 370 -3.51 1.11 -9.92
CA ASP A 370 -2.94 0.50 -11.13
C ASP A 370 -2.40 -0.91 -10.88
N LEU A 371 -2.04 -1.22 -9.63
CA LEU A 371 -1.49 -2.53 -9.28
C LEU A 371 -2.48 -3.67 -9.53
N VAL A 372 -3.79 -3.42 -9.37
CA VAL A 372 -4.82 -4.43 -9.67
C VAL A 372 -4.87 -4.80 -11.16
N PRO A 373 -5.16 -3.88 -12.10
CA PRO A 373 -5.14 -4.20 -13.52
C PRO A 373 -3.78 -4.65 -14.04
N THR A 374 -2.67 -4.14 -13.49
CA THR A 374 -1.32 -4.56 -13.86
C THR A 374 -1.08 -6.03 -13.48
N PHE A 375 -1.35 -6.42 -12.23
CA PHE A 375 -1.08 -7.79 -11.78
C PHE A 375 -2.06 -8.80 -12.38
N VAL A 376 -3.35 -8.44 -12.50
CA VAL A 376 -4.35 -9.33 -13.10
C VAL A 376 -4.00 -9.63 -14.56
N ARG A 377 -3.58 -8.62 -15.35
CA ARG A 377 -3.17 -8.85 -16.74
C ARG A 377 -1.82 -9.56 -16.86
N ALA A 378 -0.88 -9.29 -15.95
CA ALA A 378 0.36 -10.03 -15.86
C ALA A 378 0.15 -11.52 -15.55
N ALA A 379 -0.90 -11.86 -14.80
CA ALA A 379 -1.34 -13.24 -14.54
C ALA A 379 -2.04 -13.91 -15.74
N GLY A 380 -2.20 -13.19 -16.87
CA GLY A 380 -2.90 -13.68 -18.07
C GLY A 380 -4.42 -13.64 -17.96
N LEU A 381 -4.97 -12.76 -17.12
CA LEU A 381 -6.42 -12.66 -16.85
C LEU A 381 -6.99 -11.35 -17.37
N GLU A 382 -8.30 -11.36 -17.62
CA GLU A 382 -9.09 -10.17 -17.91
C GLU A 382 -9.92 -9.76 -16.69
N ILE A 383 -10.15 -8.45 -16.53
CA ILE A 383 -11.04 -7.91 -15.50
C ILE A 383 -12.43 -7.73 -16.11
N ASN A 384 -13.33 -8.68 -15.81
CA ASN A 384 -14.71 -8.67 -16.31
C ASN A 384 -15.77 -8.51 -15.21
N ASP A 385 -15.36 -8.48 -13.94
CA ASP A 385 -16.28 -8.37 -12.81
C ASP A 385 -16.79 -6.94 -12.60
N ARG A 386 -15.90 -5.95 -12.69
CA ARG A 386 -16.13 -4.52 -12.44
C ARG A 386 -15.07 -3.67 -13.13
N GLU A 387 -15.46 -2.45 -13.50
CA GLU A 387 -14.52 -1.44 -13.97
C GLU A 387 -13.56 -1.01 -12.84
N THR A 388 -12.26 -1.03 -13.15
CA THR A 388 -11.18 -0.44 -12.34
C THR A 388 -10.95 1.01 -12.74
N ASP A 389 -10.57 1.85 -11.79
CA ASP A 389 -10.11 3.22 -12.07
C ASP A 389 -8.58 3.26 -12.33
N GLY A 390 -7.85 2.21 -11.97
CA GLY A 390 -6.45 2.03 -12.36
C GLY A 390 -6.29 1.48 -13.79
N VAL A 391 -5.06 1.55 -14.31
CA VAL A 391 -4.65 1.05 -15.63
C VAL A 391 -3.51 0.03 -15.54
N ASP A 392 -3.35 -0.80 -16.57
CA ASP A 392 -2.17 -1.68 -16.68
C ASP A 392 -0.93 -0.84 -17.02
N LEU A 393 0.06 -0.86 -16.13
CA LEU A 393 1.32 -0.11 -16.29
C LEU A 393 2.29 -0.79 -17.25
N ARG A 394 2.16 -2.11 -17.50
CA ARG A 394 3.15 -2.86 -18.28
C ARG A 394 3.43 -2.24 -19.66
N PRO A 395 2.42 -1.88 -20.50
CA PRO A 395 2.70 -1.29 -21.82
C PRO A 395 3.42 0.06 -21.75
N TYR A 396 3.28 0.80 -20.65
CA TYR A 396 3.96 2.08 -20.44
C TYR A 396 5.41 1.86 -20.00
N LEU A 397 5.64 0.89 -19.11
CA LEU A 397 6.97 0.51 -18.63
C LEU A 397 7.83 -0.13 -19.74
N THR A 398 7.22 -0.95 -20.60
CA THR A 398 7.90 -1.53 -21.78
C THR A 398 8.03 -0.55 -22.95
N LYS A 399 7.49 0.67 -22.82
CA LYS A 399 7.50 1.73 -23.86
C LYS A 399 6.75 1.34 -25.14
N GLU A 400 5.90 0.32 -25.09
CA GLU A 400 4.96 -0.04 -26.15
C GLU A 400 3.86 1.02 -26.32
N LYS A 401 3.47 1.66 -25.22
CA LYS A 401 2.53 2.77 -25.17
C LYS A 401 3.23 4.03 -24.68
N SER A 402 3.12 5.11 -25.45
CA SER A 402 3.63 6.43 -25.08
C SER A 402 2.59 7.27 -24.33
N GLY A 403 3.08 8.32 -23.66
CA GLY A 403 2.26 9.23 -22.85
C GLY A 403 2.02 8.72 -21.43
N ASP A 404 1.23 9.48 -20.68
CA ASP A 404 1.03 9.23 -19.26
C ASP A 404 -0.05 8.15 -19.02
N PRO A 405 0.10 7.30 -18.00
CA PRO A 405 -0.95 6.37 -17.57
C PRO A 405 -2.24 7.10 -17.19
N HIS A 406 -2.10 8.26 -16.55
CA HIS A 406 -3.21 9.08 -16.08
C HIS A 406 -3.01 10.55 -16.41
N ASN A 407 -4.00 11.15 -17.08
CA ASN A 407 -4.07 12.61 -17.20
C ASN A 407 -4.81 13.26 -16.02
N VAL A 408 -5.65 12.49 -15.30
CA VAL A 408 -6.45 13.00 -14.17
C VAL A 408 -6.39 12.02 -13.01
N LEU A 409 -6.03 12.50 -11.83
CA LEU A 409 -6.14 11.77 -10.56
C LEU A 409 -7.07 12.52 -9.61
N PHE A 410 -7.77 11.78 -8.75
CA PHE A 410 -8.86 12.30 -7.93
C PHE A 410 -8.72 11.88 -6.47
N TRP A 411 -9.05 12.79 -5.54
CA TRP A 411 -9.15 12.48 -4.13
C TRP A 411 -10.41 13.11 -3.54
N ARG A 412 -11.11 12.32 -2.72
CA ARG A 412 -12.21 12.79 -1.87
C ARG A 412 -12.17 12.04 -0.54
N GLN A 413 -12.34 12.80 0.52
CA GLN A 413 -12.53 12.27 1.85
C GLN A 413 -13.44 13.19 2.65
N LYS A 414 -14.69 12.76 2.82
CA LYS A 414 -15.75 13.60 3.36
C LYS A 414 -15.78 14.91 2.55
N GLN A 415 -15.33 16.00 3.15
CA GLN A 415 -15.30 17.31 2.50
C GLN A 415 -13.90 17.74 2.02
N ARG A 416 -12.86 16.98 2.36
CA ARG A 416 -11.51 17.24 1.84
C ARG A 416 -11.42 16.67 0.43
N ALA A 417 -10.75 17.38 -0.44
CA ALA A 417 -10.70 17.05 -1.85
C ALA A 417 -9.39 17.51 -2.50
N ALA A 418 -9.00 16.77 -3.53
CA ALA A 418 -8.01 17.24 -4.50
C ALA A 418 -8.28 16.64 -5.88
N LEU A 419 -7.71 17.28 -6.89
CA LEU A 419 -7.63 16.75 -8.25
C LEU A 419 -6.29 17.16 -8.84
N ARG A 420 -5.60 16.23 -9.49
CA ARG A 420 -4.47 16.53 -10.38
C ARG A 420 -4.93 16.34 -11.82
N MET A 421 -4.65 17.31 -12.70
CA MET A 421 -4.93 17.25 -14.12
C MET A 421 -3.69 17.73 -14.90
N GLY A 422 -2.92 16.80 -15.46
CA GLY A 422 -1.56 17.08 -15.90
C GLY A 422 -0.70 17.57 -14.72
N ASP A 423 -0.09 18.73 -14.85
CA ASP A 423 0.71 19.35 -13.77
C ASP A 423 -0.12 20.28 -12.86
N TRP A 424 -1.34 20.62 -13.26
CA TRP A 424 -2.23 21.42 -12.42
C TRP A 424 -2.83 20.58 -11.31
N LYS A 425 -2.80 21.10 -10.08
CA LYS A 425 -3.42 20.47 -8.92
C LYS A 425 -4.29 21.46 -8.16
N ILE A 426 -5.52 21.05 -7.84
CA ILE A 426 -6.40 21.79 -6.94
C ILE A 426 -6.54 21.06 -5.60
N VAL A 427 -6.64 21.82 -4.52
CA VAL A 427 -6.75 21.31 -3.15
C VAL A 427 -7.84 22.06 -2.38
N ASN A 428 -8.63 21.35 -1.57
CA ASN A 428 -9.56 21.93 -0.60
C ASN A 428 -9.61 21.07 0.67
N HIS A 429 -9.42 21.69 1.84
CA HIS A 429 -9.50 21.02 3.16
C HIS A 429 -10.73 21.45 3.99
N SER A 430 -11.63 22.23 3.42
CA SER A 430 -12.79 22.82 4.09
C SER A 430 -14.02 21.92 4.02
N LEU A 431 -14.95 22.08 4.98
CA LEU A 431 -16.24 21.39 4.98
C LEU A 431 -17.25 21.95 3.95
N ASN A 432 -16.87 23.01 3.23
CA ASN A 432 -17.76 23.81 2.39
C ASN A 432 -17.26 23.89 0.93
N ASP A 433 -18.18 23.76 -0.03
CA ASP A 433 -17.94 23.83 -1.48
C ASP A 433 -17.68 25.26 -2.03
N ASN A 434 -17.33 26.21 -1.16
CA ASN A 434 -17.11 27.59 -1.59
C ASN A 434 -15.83 27.70 -2.44
N LYS A 435 -15.93 28.32 -3.62
CA LYS A 435 -14.80 28.49 -4.55
C LYS A 435 -13.60 29.20 -3.91
N SER A 436 -13.84 30.13 -2.97
CA SER A 436 -12.77 30.84 -2.25
C SER A 436 -11.98 29.98 -1.24
N GLN A 437 -12.17 28.66 -1.26
CA GLN A 437 -11.48 27.69 -0.41
C GLN A 437 -10.62 26.71 -1.20
N TRP A 438 -10.64 26.80 -2.54
CA TRP A 438 -9.83 25.96 -3.40
C TRP A 438 -8.54 26.68 -3.78
N GLU A 439 -7.42 26.05 -3.47
CA GLU A 439 -6.09 26.45 -3.93
C GLU A 439 -5.78 25.79 -5.28
N LEU A 440 -4.96 26.41 -6.12
CA LEU A 440 -4.46 25.88 -7.38
C LEU A 440 -2.93 25.94 -7.40
N PHE A 441 -2.27 24.85 -7.77
CA PHE A 441 -0.81 24.73 -7.85
C PHE A 441 -0.37 24.18 -9.20
N ASP A 442 0.80 24.62 -9.67
CA ASP A 442 1.51 24.06 -10.82
C ASP A 442 2.65 23.16 -10.32
N LEU A 443 2.44 21.84 -10.33
CA LEU A 443 3.39 20.88 -9.78
C LEU A 443 4.68 20.75 -10.60
N ALA A 444 4.70 21.19 -11.87
CA ALA A 444 5.92 21.16 -12.67
C ALA A 444 6.97 22.15 -12.13
N ASN A 445 6.51 23.27 -11.56
CA ASN A 445 7.35 24.36 -11.06
C ASN A 445 7.29 24.52 -9.54
N ASP A 446 6.31 23.93 -8.85
CA ASP A 446 6.08 24.07 -7.42
C ASP A 446 5.57 22.75 -6.79
N ILE A 447 6.45 21.73 -6.75
CA ILE A 447 6.17 20.45 -6.08
C ILE A 447 5.84 20.58 -4.58
N SER A 448 6.23 21.71 -3.97
CA SER A 448 6.00 22.02 -2.55
C SER A 448 4.68 22.75 -2.31
N GLU A 449 3.88 23.03 -3.34
CA GLU A 449 2.58 23.70 -3.24
C GLU A 449 2.66 24.97 -2.37
N THR A 450 3.67 25.81 -2.63
CA THR A 450 3.97 27.01 -1.87
C THR A 450 3.31 28.27 -2.43
N LYS A 451 3.00 28.31 -3.73
CA LYS A 451 2.36 29.45 -4.39
C LYS A 451 0.97 29.06 -4.90
N ASP A 452 -0.06 29.52 -4.20
CA ASP A 452 -1.45 29.42 -4.70
C ASP A 452 -1.64 30.35 -5.91
N LEU A 453 -2.11 29.77 -7.01
CA LEU A 453 -2.34 30.40 -8.31
C LEU A 453 -3.83 30.57 -8.64
N ALA A 454 -4.73 30.28 -7.69
CA ALA A 454 -6.18 30.29 -7.90
C ALA A 454 -6.72 31.65 -8.39
N GLU A 455 -6.21 32.76 -7.84
CA GLU A 455 -6.60 34.12 -8.25
C GLU A 455 -5.97 34.52 -9.60
N GLU A 456 -4.73 34.09 -9.86
CA GLU A 456 -3.99 34.39 -11.09
C GLU A 456 -4.51 33.60 -12.29
N ASN A 457 -5.04 32.38 -12.08
CA ASN A 457 -5.45 31.44 -13.13
C ASN A 457 -6.87 30.89 -12.88
N PRO A 458 -7.91 31.76 -12.86
CA PRO A 458 -9.27 31.37 -12.49
C PRO A 458 -9.93 30.39 -13.48
N ASP A 459 -9.50 30.38 -14.74
CA ASP A 459 -10.04 29.49 -15.78
C ASP A 459 -9.53 28.05 -15.61
N ASP A 460 -8.24 27.87 -15.31
CA ASP A 460 -7.67 26.55 -15.01
C ASP A 460 -8.26 25.97 -13.72
N LEU A 461 -8.42 26.80 -12.69
CA LEU A 461 -9.14 26.42 -11.47
C LEU A 461 -10.58 25.98 -11.79
N ASN A 462 -11.33 26.77 -12.57
CA ASN A 462 -12.70 26.43 -12.95
C ASN A 462 -12.78 25.10 -13.72
N LYS A 463 -11.86 24.88 -14.65
CA LYS A 463 -11.79 23.65 -15.44
C LYS A 463 -11.53 22.44 -14.54
N ALA A 464 -10.52 22.51 -13.67
CA ALA A 464 -10.20 21.44 -12.72
C ALA A 464 -11.38 21.17 -11.77
N LEU A 465 -12.01 22.23 -11.25
CA LEU A 465 -13.19 22.11 -10.38
C LEU A 465 -14.36 21.42 -11.07
N GLN A 466 -14.61 21.73 -12.35
CA GLN A 466 -15.68 21.09 -13.11
C GLN A 466 -15.42 19.59 -13.30
N TYR A 467 -14.17 19.21 -13.58
CA TYR A 467 -13.77 17.80 -13.64
C TYR A 467 -13.95 17.11 -12.29
N TRP A 468 -13.47 17.72 -11.21
CA TRP A 468 -13.62 17.16 -9.87
C TRP A 468 -15.10 16.95 -9.50
N LYS A 469 -15.96 17.96 -9.72
CA LYS A 469 -17.41 17.86 -9.48
C LYS A 469 -18.07 16.76 -10.31
N THR A 470 -17.64 16.58 -11.56
CA THR A 470 -18.15 15.53 -12.45
C THR A 470 -17.80 14.14 -11.93
N LEU A 471 -16.58 13.94 -11.43
CA LEU A 471 -16.15 12.67 -10.83
C LEU A 471 -16.85 12.43 -9.48
N ALA A 472 -16.84 13.43 -8.60
CA ALA A 472 -17.47 13.37 -7.29
C ALA A 472 -18.98 13.09 -7.38
N GLY A 473 -19.68 13.67 -8.37
CA GLY A 473 -21.11 13.45 -8.58
C GLY A 473 -21.49 12.03 -9.04
N LYS A 474 -20.51 11.19 -9.42
CA LYS A 474 -20.71 9.76 -9.72
C LYS A 474 -20.50 8.86 -8.51
N MET A 475 -20.04 9.41 -7.39
CA MET A 475 -19.74 8.68 -6.17
C MET A 475 -20.89 8.87 -5.17
N PRO A 476 -21.24 7.83 -4.40
CA PRO A 476 -22.30 7.90 -3.39
C PRO A 476 -22.05 8.96 -2.31
#